data_AF-A0A1X7VKE4-F1
#
_entry.id   AF-A0A1X7VKE4-F1
#
_cell.length_a   1.000
_cell.length_b   1.000
_cell.length_c   1.000
_cell.angle_alpha   90.00
_cell.angle_beta   90.00
_cell.angle_gamma   90.00
#
_symmetry.space_group_name_H-M   'P 1'
#
loop_
_entity.id
_entity.type
_entity.pdbx_description
1 polymer ?
#
loop_
_entity_poly.entity_id
_entity_poly.type
_entity_poly.pdbx_seq_one_letter_code
_entity_poly.pdbx_strand_id
1 'polypeptide(L)' 'MFRACNSSIVKSGILKLFLSDSWLQVLIAMVAFGMRIDCSNIWRIIHWGPQSDFKSYTQETGRAGRDGTQAGALFY' A
#
# COMPACT_ATOMS: atom_id res chain seq x y z
N MET A 1 -2.09 11.17 2.89
CA MET A 1 -0.88 10.44 3.32
C MET A 1 -1.20 9.56 4.53
N PHE A 2 -0.86 8.27 4.45
CA PHE A 2 -1.10 7.30 5.52
C PHE A 2 0.14 7.16 6.39
N ARG A 3 0.04 7.53 7.67
CA ARG A 3 1.16 7.51 8.62
C ARG A 3 0.82 6.68 9.85
N ALA A 4 1.84 6.08 10.47
CA ALA A 4 1.70 5.38 11.73
C ALA A 4 1.09 6.27 12.83
N CYS A 5 1.42 7.56 12.84
CA CYS A 5 0.92 8.55 13.81
C CYS A 5 -0.53 9.01 13.58
N ASN A 6 -1.18 8.61 12.47
CA ASN A 6 -2.57 8.99 12.25
C ASN A 6 -3.49 8.29 13.28
N SER A 7 -4.48 9.02 13.80
CA SER A 7 -5.53 8.44 14.64
C SER A 7 -6.24 7.28 13.92
N SER A 8 -6.68 6.28 14.68
CA SER A 8 -7.41 5.12 14.16
C SER A 8 -8.62 5.51 13.31
N ILE A 9 -9.29 6.62 13.65
CA ILE A 9 -10.43 7.16 12.89
C ILE A 9 -10.00 7.59 11.49
N VAL A 10 -8.89 8.34 11.40
CA VAL A 10 -8.35 8.83 10.13
C VAL A 10 -7.86 7.68 9.26
N LYS A 11 -7.19 6.68 9.85
CA LYS A 11 -6.74 5.48 9.14
C LYS A 11 -7.93 4.74 8.53
N SER A 12 -8.98 4.48 9.31
CA SER A 12 -10.19 3.80 8.82
C SER A 12 -10.92 4.59 7.73
N GLY A 13 -10.98 5.92 7.84
CA GLY A 13 -11.57 6.78 6.81
C GLY A 13 -10.81 6.71 5.49
N ILE A 14 -9.47 6.81 5.53
CA ILE A 14 -8.62 6.70 4.34
C ILE A 14 -8.74 5.31 3.71
N LEU A 15 -8.72 4.25 4.51
CA LEU A 15 -8.86 2.88 4.00
C LEU A 15 -10.21 2.63 3.37
N LYS A 16 -11.30 3.13 3.99
CA LYS A 16 -12.64 3.00 3.43
C LYS A 16 -12.70 3.67 2.05
N LEU A 17 -12.16 4.87 1.92
CA LEU A 17 -12.10 5.61 0.64
C LEU A 17 -11.18 4.97 -0.39
N PHE A 18 -10.12 4.28 0.04
CA PHE A 18 -9.17 3.61 -0.87
C PHE A 18 -9.68 2.25 -1.35
N LEU A 19 -10.42 1.54 -0.50
CA LEU A 19 -10.99 0.23 -0.82
C LEU A 19 -12.30 0.33 -1.59
N SER A 20 -13.06 1.42 -1.41
CA SER A 20 -14.23 1.68 -2.24
C SER A 20 -13.79 2.18 -3.62
N ASP A 21 -14.59 1.88 -4.64
CA ASP A 21 -14.44 2.41 -6.00
C ASP A 21 -14.74 3.92 -5.98
N SER A 22 -13.78 4.68 -5.47
CA SER A 22 -13.89 6.09 -5.14
C SER A 22 -12.75 6.86 -5.78
N TRP A 23 -12.77 8.18 -5.66
CA TRP A 23 -11.80 9.08 -6.28
C TRP A 23 -10.35 8.91 -5.77
N LEU A 24 -10.13 8.17 -4.68
CA LEU A 24 -8.82 7.97 -4.09
C LEU A 24 -8.07 6.81 -4.76
N GLN A 25 -7.39 7.09 -5.87
CA GLN A 25 -6.66 6.08 -6.65
C GLN A 25 -5.22 5.82 -6.14
N VAL A 26 -4.64 6.76 -5.40
CA VAL A 26 -3.23 6.70 -4.96
C VAL A 26 -3.14 6.88 -3.45
N LEU A 27 -2.51 5.91 -2.79
CA LEU A 27 -2.21 5.95 -1.36
C LEU A 27 -0.70 6.04 -1.14
N ILE A 28 -0.26 7.14 -0.53
CA ILE A 28 1.14 7.31 -0.12
C ILE A 28 1.27 6.87 1.34
N ALA A 29 2.10 5.87 1.60
CA ALA A 29 2.40 5.34 2.94
C ALA A 29 3.92 5.17 3.13
N MET A 30 4.40 5.29 4.37
CA MET A 30 5.76 4.87 4.73
C MET A 30 5.75 3.36 5.05
N VAL A 31 6.92 2.72 4.99
CA VAL A 31 7.22 1.28 5.26
C VAL A 31 6.48 0.68 6.46
N ALA A 32 6.04 1.49 7.42
CA ALA A 32 5.12 1.09 8.49
C ALA A 32 3.68 0.70 8.02
N PHE A 33 3.47 0.37 6.74
CA PHE A 33 2.26 -0.33 6.29
C PHE A 33 2.38 -1.84 6.61
N GLY A 34 2.66 -2.15 7.88
CA GLY A 34 2.69 -3.51 8.45
C GLY A 34 1.31 -4.02 8.88
N MET A 35 0.24 -3.30 8.57
CA MET A 35 -1.11 -3.68 8.97
C MET A 35 -1.66 -4.76 8.02
N ARG A 36 -2.42 -5.72 8.56
CA ARG A 36 -3.19 -6.77 7.83
C ARG A 36 -4.32 -6.15 7.00
N ILE A 37 -3.98 -5.21 6.12
CA ILE A 37 -4.92 -4.66 5.15
C ILE A 37 -4.82 -5.55 3.92
N ASP A 38 -5.94 -6.20 3.63
CA ASP A 38 -6.08 -7.05 2.46
C ASP A 38 -6.77 -6.23 1.35
N CYS A 39 -5.97 -5.54 0.55
CA CYS A 39 -6.45 -4.90 -0.66
C CYS A 39 -6.09 -5.81 -1.84
N SER A 40 -7.09 -6.46 -2.45
CA SER A 40 -6.81 -7.32 -3.60
C SER A 40 -6.52 -6.54 -4.89
N ASN A 41 -7.05 -5.31 -4.99
CA ASN A 41 -7.05 -4.49 -6.20
C ASN A 41 -5.89 -3.48 -6.20
N ILE A 42 -4.65 -3.95 -6.01
CA ILE A 42 -3.44 -3.11 -6.10
C ILE A 42 -2.68 -3.49 -7.37
N TRP A 43 -2.70 -2.63 -8.38
CA TRP A 43 -1.99 -2.88 -9.65
C TRP A 43 -0.55 -2.39 -9.66
N ARG A 44 -0.18 -1.46 -8.77
CA ARG A 44 1.15 -0.87 -8.76
C ARG A 44 1.62 -0.52 -7.36
N ILE A 45 2.86 -0.87 -7.07
CA ILE A 45 3.58 -0.41 -5.88
C ILE A 45 4.84 0.33 -6.35
N ILE A 46 5.05 1.53 -5.81
CA ILE A 46 6.19 2.38 -6.13
C ILE A 46 6.96 2.61 -4.85
N HIS A 47 8.20 2.13 -4.81
CA HIS A 47 9.14 2.41 -3.74
C HIS A 47 9.95 3.64 -4.13
N TRP A 48 9.88 4.67 -3.28
CA TRP A 48 10.63 5.91 -3.45
C TRP A 48 11.72 5.95 -2.39
N GLY A 49 12.94 5.56 -2.77
CA GLY A 49 14.10 5.51 -1.90
C GLY A 49 14.50 4.11 -1.42
N PRO A 50 15.67 4.00 -0.76
CA PRO A 50 16.26 2.73 -0.38
C PRO A 50 15.40 1.97 0.64
N GLN A 51 15.20 0.69 0.36
CA GLN A 51 14.62 -0.26 1.29
C GLN A 51 15.65 -0.67 2.34
N SER A 52 15.19 -0.91 3.57
CA SER A 52 16.07 -1.37 4.64
C SER A 52 16.68 -2.73 4.32
N ASP A 53 15.88 -3.65 3.76
CA ASP A 53 16.25 -5.04 3.51
C ASP A 53 15.43 -5.64 2.36
N PHE A 54 15.99 -6.65 1.68
CA PHE A 54 15.33 -7.39 0.59
C PHE A 54 14.00 -8.04 1.01
N LYS A 55 13.91 -8.53 2.25
CA LYS A 55 12.71 -9.17 2.79
C LYS A 55 11.55 -8.18 2.89
N SER A 56 11.82 -6.96 3.34
CA SER A 56 10.83 -5.88 3.44
C SER A 56 10.29 -5.52 2.06
N TYR A 57 11.18 -5.35 1.09
CA TYR A 57 10.81 -5.09 -0.30
C TYR A 57 9.89 -6.18 -0.84
N THR A 58 10.27 -7.46 -0.68
CA THR A 58 9.47 -8.59 -1.16
C THR A 58 8.09 -8.64 -0.49
N GLN A 59 8.03 -8.40 0.83
CA GLN A 59 6.78 -8.38 1.58
C GLN A 59 5.85 -7.24 1.14
N GLU A 60 6.40 -6.08 0.84
CA GLU A 60 5.65 -4.92 0.39
C GLU A 60 5.18 -5.08 -1.05
N THR A 61 6.07 -5.46 -1.97
CA THR A 61 5.70 -5.73 -3.37
C THR A 61 4.69 -6.86 -3.52
N GLY A 62 4.73 -7.87 -2.64
CA GLY A 62 3.81 -9.00 -2.63
C GLY A 62 2.34 -8.65 -2.33
N ARG A 63 2.05 -7.37 -2.02
CA ARG A 63 0.67 -6.86 -1.87
C ARG A 63 0.01 -6.53 -3.22
N ALA A 64 0.79 -6.37 -4.29
CA ALA A 64 0.27 -6.09 -5.62
C ALA A 64 -0.26 -7.38 -6.29
N GLY A 65 -1.32 -7.26 -7.10
CA GLY A 65 -1.81 -8.35 -7.95
C GLY A 65 -2.40 -9.57 -7.23
N ARG A 66 -2.92 -9.40 -5.99
CA ARG A 66 -3.56 -10.52 -5.26
C ARG A 66 -4.86 -10.99 -5.90
N ASP A 67 -5.46 -10.17 -6.75
CA ASP A 67 -6.63 -10.50 -7.58
C ASP A 67 -6.29 -11.32 -8.83
N GLY A 68 -5.00 -11.61 -9.07
CA GLY A 68 -4.53 -12.34 -10.25
C GLY A 68 -4.42 -11.47 -11.51
N THR A 69 -4.67 -10.16 -11.41
CA THR A 69 -4.44 -9.22 -12.51
C THR A 69 -2.96 -8.86 -12.62
N GLN A 70 -2.55 -8.43 -13.81
CA GLN A 70 -1.17 -8.00 -14.02
C GLN A 70 -0.86 -6.79 -13.14
N ALA A 71 0.14 -6.94 -12.26
CA ALA A 71 0.59 -5.90 -11.36
C ALA A 71 2.11 -5.68 -11.48
N GLY A 72 2.56 -4.47 -11.13
CA GLY A 72 3.95 -4.07 -11.23
C GLY A 72 4.50 -3.49 -9.93
N ALA A 73 5.79 -3.75 -9.67
CA ALA A 73 6.57 -3.11 -8.63
C ALA A 73 7.68 -2.28 -9.27
N LEU A 74 7.74 -1.00 -8.94
CA LEU A 74 8.79 -0.08 -9.38
C LEU A 74 9.60 0.36 -8.16
N PHE A 75 10.91 0.44 -8.33
CA PHE A 75 11.85 0.89 -7.31
C PHE A 75 12.71 2.00 -7.92
N TYR A 76 12.69 3.17 -7.27
CA TYR A 76 13.48 4.36 -7.63
C TYR A 76 14.48 4.68 -6.52
#